data_AF-A0A532VDH5-F1
#
_entry.id   AF-A0A532VDH5-F1
#
_cell.length_a   1.000
_cell.length_b   1.000
_cell.length_c   1.000
_cell.angle_alpha   90.00
_cell.angle_beta   90.00
_cell.angle_gamma   90.00
#
_symmetry.space_group_name_H-M   'P 1'
#
loop_
_entity.id
_entity.type
_entity.pdbx_description
1 polymer ?
#
loop_
_entity_poly.entity_id
_entity_poly.type
_entity_poly.pdbx_seq_one_letter_code
_entity_poly.pdbx_strand_id
1 'polypeptide(L)'
;MPSLKVLSRKKELLTGGHRLCAGCGASIIVRQVLMAAEDPVVMSSATGCLEVATTIYPFTAWRIPWIHCAFENSASTLSGVEAAYRSLKRQGKIDRTIKFIAFGGDGGTYDIGLQALSGVLERGHNLLYICYDNQAYMNCLSTSSLIMTEDGVKRITEVKEGDEVYAFDQRTYQLVLKKCSGVFDNGIKDVYELTTLHHSIKATANHPFLVLKRNGRGKKNNFVWQTISEMKTGDEIVVLKNLDEGESFKFDFNKVKKGDYKVNRSKNFLIDNKYFEIEKVRDIKLVGPEPTLDLRVEGEHNFIADGIVVHNTGIQRSSATPEGAATTTSPVGKAIPEGKQRPRKDLTRIAAAHDSPYVAQANPAYYNDLIKKVRKALSTEGPTFINILSPCPRGWRHDPSLSIQIAKLAVSTGVWPLYEVEKGQYRVTYRPKKRHPLREWLESQGRFRHLLRPENKGIMERLEKQVEEKEKSLLALAGEETSA
;
A
#
# COMPACT_ATOMS: atom_id res chain seq x y z
N MET A 1 -0.41 23.60 -26.67
CA MET A 1 -0.24 22.37 -25.85
C MET A 1 -0.59 21.16 -26.70
N PRO A 2 0.11 20.02 -26.57
CA PRO A 2 -0.20 18.84 -27.35
C PRO A 2 -1.60 18.36 -26.96
N SER A 3 -2.50 18.32 -27.94
CA SER A 3 -3.80 17.68 -27.77
C SER A 3 -3.62 16.17 -27.51
N LEU A 4 -4.68 15.49 -27.07
CA LEU A 4 -4.66 14.01 -26.99
C LEU A 4 -4.19 13.37 -28.31
N LYS A 5 -4.55 13.98 -29.45
CA LYS A 5 -4.09 13.55 -30.78
C LYS A 5 -2.55 13.57 -30.88
N VAL A 6 -1.89 14.59 -30.33
CA VAL A 6 -0.42 14.67 -30.32
C VAL A 6 0.17 13.70 -29.32
N LEU A 7 -0.38 13.64 -28.10
CA LEU A 7 0.12 12.75 -27.04
C LEU A 7 0.01 11.27 -27.42
N SER A 8 -1.07 10.86 -28.09
CA SER A 8 -1.29 9.48 -28.54
C SER A 8 -0.25 8.96 -29.55
N ARG A 9 0.53 9.86 -30.16
CA ARG A 9 1.61 9.51 -31.11
C ARG A 9 2.96 9.35 -30.42
N LYS A 10 3.09 9.71 -29.14
CA LYS A 10 4.33 9.50 -28.39
C LYS A 10 4.55 8.01 -28.17
N LYS A 11 5.81 7.59 -28.26
CA LYS A 11 6.22 6.23 -27.94
C LYS A 11 5.98 5.98 -26.45
N GLU A 12 5.29 4.88 -26.15
CA GLU A 12 5.09 4.43 -24.77
C GLU A 12 6.42 4.04 -24.15
N LEU A 13 6.78 4.65 -23.02
CA LEU A 13 8.01 4.38 -22.28
C LEU A 13 7.81 3.36 -21.15
N LEU A 14 6.56 3.16 -20.71
CA LEU A 14 6.12 1.99 -19.96
C LEU A 14 5.24 1.15 -20.90
N THR A 15 5.71 -0.03 -21.31
CA THR A 15 4.98 -0.89 -22.25
C THR A 15 3.90 -1.71 -21.54
N GLY A 16 2.93 -2.20 -22.30
CA GLY A 16 2.09 -3.33 -21.85
C GLY A 16 2.92 -4.61 -21.65
N GLY A 17 2.36 -5.59 -20.96
CA GLY A 17 3.07 -6.82 -20.55
C GLY A 17 3.56 -6.80 -19.10
N HIS A 18 2.97 -5.97 -18.24
CA HIS A 18 3.21 -5.92 -16.80
C HIS A 18 2.01 -6.51 -16.01
N ARG A 19 2.23 -6.97 -14.77
CA ARG A 19 1.21 -7.63 -13.92
C ARG A 19 0.41 -6.67 -13.03
N LEU A 20 0.40 -5.37 -13.34
CA LEU A 20 -0.46 -4.43 -12.62
C LEU A 20 -1.94 -4.81 -12.82
N CYS A 21 -2.74 -4.61 -11.76
CA CYS A 21 -4.17 -4.94 -11.80
C CYS A 21 -4.88 -4.24 -12.97
N ALA A 22 -5.95 -4.87 -13.50
CA ALA A 22 -6.88 -4.17 -14.37
C ALA A 22 -7.33 -2.85 -13.70
N GLY A 23 -7.36 -1.76 -14.47
CA GLY A 23 -7.74 -0.45 -13.95
C GLY A 23 -6.74 0.19 -12.97
N CYS A 24 -5.51 -0.32 -12.83
CA CYS A 24 -4.55 0.22 -11.87
C CYS A 24 -4.22 1.71 -12.11
N GLY A 25 -4.46 2.56 -11.11
CA GLY A 25 -4.10 3.98 -11.16
C GLY A 25 -2.61 4.23 -11.38
N ALA A 26 -1.74 3.40 -10.81
CA ALA A 26 -0.28 3.59 -10.90
C ALA A 26 0.22 3.48 -12.35
N SER A 27 -0.23 2.49 -13.13
CA SER A 27 0.13 2.38 -14.55
C SER A 27 -0.32 3.60 -15.36
N ILE A 28 -1.51 4.12 -15.08
CA ILE A 28 -2.06 5.27 -15.81
C ILE A 28 -1.22 6.51 -15.51
N ILE A 29 -0.92 6.75 -14.23
CA ILE A 29 -0.10 7.86 -13.78
C ILE A 29 1.28 7.82 -14.44
N VAL A 30 1.97 6.69 -14.35
CA VAL A 30 3.33 6.55 -14.91
C VAL A 30 3.33 6.80 -16.41
N ARG A 31 2.38 6.23 -17.17
CA ARG A 31 2.26 6.49 -18.61
C ARG A 31 2.03 7.97 -18.89
N GLN A 32 1.13 8.63 -18.16
CA GLN A 32 0.87 10.06 -18.31
C GLN A 32 2.09 10.94 -17.98
N VAL A 33 2.84 10.59 -16.94
CA VAL A 33 4.09 11.26 -16.55
C VAL A 33 5.14 11.11 -17.64
N LEU A 34 5.38 9.88 -18.11
CA LEU A 34 6.41 9.62 -19.12
C LEU A 34 6.04 10.19 -20.49
N MET A 35 4.74 10.26 -20.84
CA MET A 35 4.27 11.00 -22.01
C MET A 35 4.57 12.51 -21.92
N ALA A 36 4.66 13.06 -20.72
CA ALA A 36 4.94 14.48 -20.53
C ALA A 36 6.42 14.83 -20.76
N ALA A 37 7.33 13.88 -20.54
CA ALA A 37 8.76 14.05 -20.77
C ALA A 37 9.10 14.24 -22.26
N GLU A 38 10.08 15.10 -22.53
CA GLU A 38 10.57 15.43 -23.87
C GLU A 38 12.04 15.04 -24.05
N ASP A 39 12.84 15.20 -22.99
CA ASP A 39 14.21 14.69 -22.90
C ASP A 39 14.25 13.20 -22.53
N PRO A 40 15.37 12.50 -22.80
CA PRO A 40 15.64 11.18 -22.23
C PRO A 40 15.52 11.18 -20.70
N VAL A 41 14.85 10.15 -20.17
CA VAL A 41 14.61 10.00 -18.73
C VAL A 41 15.39 8.80 -18.20
N VAL A 42 16.03 8.97 -17.05
CA VAL A 42 16.45 7.88 -16.17
C VAL A 42 15.54 7.89 -14.95
N MET A 43 15.10 6.71 -14.52
CA MET A 43 14.16 6.63 -13.40
C MET A 43 14.58 5.64 -12.32
N SER A 44 14.11 5.91 -11.11
CA SER A 44 14.10 4.94 -10.02
C SER A 44 12.67 4.68 -9.54
N SER A 45 12.46 3.54 -8.87
CA SER A 45 11.25 3.32 -8.10
C SER A 45 11.54 2.64 -6.77
N ALA A 46 10.83 3.06 -5.73
CA ALA A 46 10.81 2.35 -4.44
C ALA A 46 10.15 0.99 -4.62
N THR A 47 10.59 -0.01 -3.84
CA THR A 47 9.90 -1.30 -3.73
C THR A 47 8.40 -1.07 -3.48
N GLY A 48 7.55 -1.79 -4.21
CA GLY A 48 6.11 -1.63 -4.13
C GLY A 48 5.42 -2.10 -5.41
N CYS A 49 4.10 -1.89 -5.52
CA CYS A 49 3.34 -2.41 -6.65
C CYS A 49 3.91 -2.03 -8.02
N LEU A 50 4.40 -0.80 -8.16
CA LEU A 50 4.94 -0.33 -9.44
C LEU A 50 6.19 -1.10 -9.84
N GLU A 51 7.15 -1.29 -8.94
CA GLU A 51 8.36 -2.06 -9.21
C GLU A 51 7.98 -3.52 -9.46
N VAL A 52 7.48 -4.22 -8.43
CA VAL A 52 7.09 -5.64 -8.45
C VAL A 52 6.37 -6.05 -9.72
N ALA A 53 5.35 -5.29 -10.12
CA ALA A 53 4.48 -5.69 -11.22
C ALA A 53 5.06 -5.37 -12.61
N THR A 54 6.08 -4.51 -12.70
CA THR A 54 6.67 -4.06 -13.97
C THR A 54 8.06 -4.62 -14.25
N THR A 55 8.71 -5.25 -13.26
CA THR A 55 10.10 -5.73 -13.34
C THR A 55 10.29 -7.17 -12.87
N ILE A 56 9.40 -8.07 -13.30
CA ILE A 56 9.50 -9.50 -12.98
C ILE A 56 10.63 -10.10 -13.79
N TYR A 57 11.70 -10.51 -13.11
CA TYR A 57 12.86 -11.14 -13.75
C TYR A 57 12.47 -12.31 -14.68
N PRO A 58 13.09 -12.44 -15.86
CA PRO A 58 14.11 -11.57 -16.46
C PRO A 58 13.56 -10.38 -17.25
N PHE A 59 12.26 -10.08 -17.14
CA PHE A 59 11.56 -9.11 -17.97
C PHE A 59 11.42 -7.73 -17.31
N THR A 60 11.30 -6.70 -18.15
CA THR A 60 11.00 -5.34 -17.72
C THR A 60 9.99 -4.70 -18.68
N ALA A 61 9.02 -3.99 -18.13
CA ALA A 61 8.09 -3.17 -18.89
C ALA A 61 8.63 -1.77 -19.19
N TRP A 62 9.82 -1.42 -18.67
CA TRP A 62 10.43 -0.11 -18.87
C TRP A 62 11.26 -0.08 -20.14
N ARG A 63 10.97 0.89 -21.02
CA ARG A 63 11.75 1.17 -22.24
C ARG A 63 12.75 2.30 -22.06
N ILE A 64 13.09 2.59 -20.81
CA ILE A 64 14.03 3.60 -20.36
C ILE A 64 14.96 2.99 -19.31
N PRO A 65 16.15 3.56 -19.09
CA PRO A 65 17.00 3.16 -17.97
C PRO A 65 16.23 3.29 -16.65
N TRP A 66 16.15 2.17 -15.94
CA TRP A 66 15.42 2.03 -14.70
C TRP A 66 16.33 1.40 -13.65
N ILE A 67 16.30 1.93 -12.43
CA ILE A 67 17.07 1.40 -11.29
C ILE A 67 16.18 1.21 -10.07
N HIS A 68 16.36 0.09 -9.39
CA HIS A 68 15.78 -0.18 -8.09
C HIS A 68 16.90 -0.49 -7.09
N CYS A 69 16.66 -0.16 -5.83
CA CYS A 69 17.59 -0.42 -4.74
C CYS A 69 16.85 -1.00 -3.55
N ALA A 70 16.04 -0.20 -2.86
CA ALA A 70 15.25 -0.66 -1.74
C ALA A 70 13.91 0.11 -1.61
N PHE A 71 13.16 -0.19 -0.57
CA PHE A 71 11.85 0.40 -0.36
C PHE A 71 11.94 1.87 0.07
N GLU A 72 12.91 2.17 0.91
CA GLU A 72 13.05 3.43 1.64
C GLU A 72 13.90 4.47 0.91
N ASN A 73 14.61 4.11 -0.16
CA ASN A 73 15.72 4.94 -0.66
C ASN A 73 15.62 5.37 -2.13
N SER A 74 14.48 5.19 -2.80
CA SER A 74 14.30 5.58 -4.23
C SER A 74 14.78 7.01 -4.56
N ALA A 75 14.50 7.97 -3.67
CA ALA A 75 14.97 9.35 -3.79
C ALA A 75 16.51 9.43 -3.74
N SER A 76 17.11 8.83 -2.70
CA SER A 76 18.56 8.82 -2.50
C SER A 76 19.28 8.10 -3.64
N THR A 77 18.76 6.95 -4.10
CA THR A 77 19.29 6.22 -5.26
C THR A 77 19.39 7.12 -6.47
N LEU A 78 18.31 7.82 -6.81
CA LEU A 78 18.31 8.67 -8.00
C LEU A 78 19.15 9.93 -7.82
N SER A 79 19.27 10.45 -6.61
CA SER A 79 20.17 11.57 -6.30
C SER A 79 21.64 11.23 -6.56
N GLY A 80 22.04 9.98 -6.31
CA GLY A 80 23.36 9.48 -6.68
C GLY A 80 23.57 9.42 -8.19
N VAL A 81 22.55 8.95 -8.93
CA VAL A 81 22.58 8.91 -10.40
C VAL A 81 22.68 10.32 -10.99
N GLU A 82 21.90 11.28 -10.48
CA GLU A 82 21.93 12.68 -10.91
C GLU A 82 23.30 13.32 -10.63
N ALA A 83 23.86 13.09 -9.44
CA ALA A 83 25.18 13.59 -9.07
C ALA A 83 26.29 13.03 -9.98
N ALA A 84 26.22 11.73 -10.32
CA ALA A 84 27.13 11.09 -11.25
C ALA A 84 27.02 11.69 -12.66
N TYR A 85 25.79 11.86 -13.17
CA TYR A 85 25.54 12.53 -14.45
C TYR A 85 26.10 13.96 -14.47
N ARG A 86 25.87 14.74 -13.42
CA ARG A 86 26.38 16.11 -13.30
C ARG A 86 27.91 16.15 -13.36
N SER A 87 28.59 15.20 -12.70
CA SER A 87 30.04 15.06 -12.75
C SER A 87 30.53 14.71 -14.17
N LEU A 88 29.90 13.72 -14.81
CA LEU A 88 30.26 13.29 -16.16
C LEU A 88 30.01 14.38 -17.21
N LYS A 89 28.94 15.17 -17.05
CA LYS A 89 28.64 16.31 -17.93
C LYS A 89 29.69 17.42 -17.79
N ARG A 90 30.13 17.75 -16.57
CA ARG A 90 31.22 18.71 -16.32
C ARG A 90 32.56 18.26 -16.91
N GLN A 91 32.80 16.95 -16.95
CA GLN A 91 33.99 16.35 -17.57
C GLN A 91 33.89 16.27 -19.10
N GLY A 92 32.78 16.70 -19.72
CA GLY A 92 32.55 16.58 -21.16
C GLY A 92 32.32 15.14 -21.64
N LYS A 93 32.07 14.18 -20.74
CA LYS A 93 31.82 12.77 -21.06
C LYS A 93 30.37 12.48 -21.48
N ILE A 94 29.45 13.39 -21.17
CA ILE A 94 28.05 13.36 -21.60
C ILE A 94 27.69 14.73 -22.14
N ASP A 95 27.23 14.80 -23.38
CA ASP A 95 26.85 16.01 -24.10
C ASP A 95 25.33 16.30 -24.06
N ARG A 96 24.52 15.24 -24.00
CA ARG A 96 23.04 15.34 -23.96
C ARG A 96 22.47 15.77 -22.61
N THR A 97 21.25 16.27 -22.65
CA THR A 97 20.42 16.53 -21.46
C THR A 97 19.63 15.28 -21.08
N ILE A 98 19.65 14.92 -19.80
CA ILE A 98 18.92 13.80 -19.21
C ILE A 98 18.10 14.33 -18.04
N LYS A 99 16.87 13.83 -17.90
CA LYS A 99 15.97 14.11 -16.78
C LYS A 99 15.87 12.92 -15.84
N PHE A 100 15.65 13.19 -14.56
CA PHE A 100 15.62 12.18 -13.51
C PHE A 100 14.24 12.16 -12.84
N ILE A 101 13.58 11.00 -12.84
CA ILE A 101 12.29 10.82 -12.17
C ILE A 101 12.33 9.67 -11.16
N ALA A 102 12.09 9.96 -9.89
CA ALA A 102 11.94 8.96 -8.84
C ALA A 102 10.46 8.69 -8.60
N PHE A 103 10.07 7.42 -8.50
CA PHE A 103 8.72 7.02 -8.12
C PHE A 103 8.70 6.35 -6.74
N GLY A 104 7.62 6.59 -6.01
CA GLY A 104 7.28 5.87 -4.78
C GLY A 104 5.78 5.71 -4.63
N GLY A 105 5.34 4.58 -4.07
CA GLY A 105 3.99 4.48 -3.53
C GLY A 105 3.90 5.29 -2.23
N ASP A 106 2.70 5.44 -1.66
CA ASP A 106 2.55 6.20 -0.43
C ASP A 106 3.34 5.61 0.74
N GLY A 107 3.44 4.29 0.89
CA GLY A 107 4.30 3.70 1.94
C GLY A 107 5.78 4.07 1.81
N GLY A 108 6.31 4.00 0.58
CA GLY A 108 7.69 4.36 0.25
C GLY A 108 7.96 5.87 0.22
N THR A 109 6.95 6.71 0.48
CA THR A 109 7.09 8.17 0.42
C THR A 109 6.63 8.88 1.70
N TYR A 110 5.44 8.57 2.19
CA TYR A 110 4.85 9.19 3.37
C TYR A 110 5.42 8.67 4.68
N ASP A 111 5.97 7.45 4.67
CA ASP A 111 6.44 6.73 5.85
C ASP A 111 7.93 6.41 5.71
N ILE A 112 8.31 5.21 5.25
CA ILE A 112 9.69 4.71 5.37
C ILE A 112 10.68 5.49 4.51
N GLY A 113 10.28 5.94 3.32
CA GLY A 113 11.14 6.73 2.43
C GLY A 113 11.04 8.24 2.61
N LEU A 114 10.31 8.73 3.61
CA LEU A 114 10.17 10.16 3.86
C LEU A 114 11.51 10.84 4.13
N GLN A 115 12.41 10.16 4.87
CA GLN A 115 13.74 10.69 5.17
C GLN A 115 14.59 10.85 3.90
N ALA A 116 14.54 9.86 2.99
CA ALA A 116 15.26 9.93 1.73
C ALA A 116 14.72 11.04 0.83
N LEU A 117 13.39 11.18 0.73
CA LEU A 117 12.75 12.29 0.02
C LEU A 117 13.19 13.64 0.61
N SER A 118 13.02 13.82 1.92
CA SER A 118 13.38 15.05 2.65
C SER A 118 14.84 15.45 2.41
N GLY A 119 15.77 14.50 2.48
CA GLY A 119 17.18 14.77 2.20
C GLY A 119 17.47 15.17 0.75
N VAL A 120 16.73 14.65 -0.22
CA VAL A 120 16.89 15.06 -1.63
C VAL A 120 16.36 16.48 -1.87
N LEU A 121 15.25 16.83 -1.23
CA LEU A 121 14.69 18.19 -1.29
C LEU A 121 15.66 19.20 -0.65
N GLU A 122 16.22 18.87 0.52
CA GLU A 122 17.18 19.73 1.22
C GLU A 122 18.49 19.91 0.44
N ARG A 123 19.04 18.85 -0.15
CA ARG A 123 20.30 18.92 -0.92
C ARG A 123 20.18 19.63 -2.27
N GLY A 124 18.98 19.99 -2.72
CA GLY A 124 18.79 20.73 -3.96
C GLY A 124 19.07 19.93 -5.24
N HIS A 125 18.90 18.60 -5.23
CA HIS A 125 19.14 17.78 -6.41
C HIS A 125 18.15 18.09 -7.54
N ASN A 126 18.64 18.10 -8.80
CA ASN A 126 17.81 18.42 -9.96
C ASN A 126 17.03 17.19 -10.48
N LEU A 127 15.99 16.80 -9.75
CA LEU A 127 15.14 15.65 -10.09
C LEU A 127 13.68 15.89 -9.73
N LEU A 128 12.80 15.11 -10.34
CA LEU A 128 11.37 15.04 -10.01
C LEU A 128 11.09 13.79 -9.18
N TYR A 129 10.56 13.95 -7.97
CA TYR A 129 10.00 12.85 -7.19
C TYR A 129 8.48 12.80 -7.33
N ILE A 130 7.95 11.62 -7.63
CA ILE A 130 6.51 11.39 -7.76
C ILE A 130 6.04 10.35 -6.75
N CYS A 131 5.08 10.75 -5.93
CA CYS A 131 4.28 9.80 -5.15
C CYS A 131 3.05 9.40 -5.95
N TYR A 132 2.90 8.12 -6.28
CA TYR A 132 1.61 7.56 -6.70
C TYR A 132 0.84 7.10 -5.46
N ASP A 133 -0.03 7.97 -4.95
CA ASP A 133 -0.69 7.78 -3.66
C ASP A 133 -1.91 6.87 -3.78
N ASN A 134 -1.73 5.59 -3.44
CA ASN A 134 -2.82 4.60 -3.42
C ASN A 134 -3.39 4.37 -2.01
N GLN A 135 -2.92 5.16 -1.04
CA GLN A 135 -3.45 5.32 0.30
C GLN A 135 -3.44 4.07 1.19
N ALA A 136 -2.62 3.06 0.91
CA ALA A 136 -2.33 1.94 1.80
C ALA A 136 -1.14 1.08 1.29
N TYR A 137 -0.53 0.28 2.16
CA TYR A 137 0.46 -0.73 1.73
C TYR A 137 -0.24 -1.98 1.20
N MET A 138 0.28 -2.58 0.13
CA MET A 138 -0.42 -3.64 -0.60
C MET A 138 0.34 -5.00 -0.72
N ASN A 139 1.43 -5.28 0.04
CA ASN A 139 2.46 -6.33 -0.31
C ASN A 139 2.88 -7.38 0.79
N CYS A 140 3.16 -8.67 0.44
CA CYS A 140 3.07 -9.92 1.30
C CYS A 140 4.21 -11.07 1.35
N LEU A 141 3.90 -12.37 1.72
CA LEU A 141 4.68 -13.64 2.13
C LEU A 141 5.58 -14.36 1.09
N SER A 142 6.52 -15.30 1.40
CA SER A 142 7.31 -16.08 0.38
C SER A 142 6.48 -17.09 -0.47
N THR A 143 6.91 -17.34 -1.72
CA THR A 143 6.35 -18.35 -2.66
C THR A 143 6.57 -19.79 -2.23
N SER A 144 7.52 -20.04 -1.32
CA SER A 144 7.81 -21.39 -0.82
C SER A 144 6.79 -21.87 0.24
N SER A 145 5.99 -20.96 0.79
CA SER A 145 5.05 -21.26 1.87
C SER A 145 3.99 -22.28 1.50
N LEU A 146 3.73 -23.19 2.43
CA LEU A 146 2.75 -24.25 2.34
C LEU A 146 1.43 -23.82 3.00
N ILE A 147 0.36 -23.74 2.22
CA ILE A 147 -0.96 -23.31 2.69
C ILE A 147 -1.81 -24.53 2.96
N MET A 148 -2.46 -24.55 4.12
CA MET A 148 -3.41 -25.62 4.43
C MET A 148 -4.76 -25.36 3.78
N THR A 149 -5.14 -26.24 2.86
CA THR A 149 -6.42 -26.20 2.13
C THR A 149 -7.27 -27.42 2.45
N GLU A 150 -8.57 -27.39 2.14
CA GLU A 150 -9.47 -28.54 2.33
C GLU A 150 -8.95 -29.80 1.63
N ASP A 151 -8.35 -29.64 0.45
CA ASP A 151 -7.79 -30.73 -0.35
C ASP A 151 -6.38 -31.17 0.11
N GLY A 152 -5.92 -30.66 1.25
CA GLY A 152 -4.58 -30.89 1.79
C GLY A 152 -3.65 -29.68 1.65
N VAL A 153 -2.37 -29.90 1.94
CA VAL A 153 -1.35 -28.85 1.90
C VAL A 153 -0.98 -28.56 0.45
N LYS A 154 -1.12 -27.29 0.03
CA LYS A 154 -0.74 -26.80 -1.29
C LYS A 154 0.38 -25.78 -1.16
N ARG A 155 1.29 -25.67 -2.12
CA ARG A 155 2.16 -24.49 -2.16
C ARG A 155 1.30 -23.26 -2.38
N ILE A 156 1.70 -22.11 -1.84
CA ILE A 156 0.97 -20.85 -2.05
C ILE A 156 0.83 -20.49 -3.54
N THR A 157 1.75 -20.97 -4.40
CA THR A 157 1.70 -20.85 -5.86
C THR A 157 0.59 -21.69 -6.52
N GLU A 158 0.08 -22.71 -5.82
CA GLU A 158 -0.91 -23.67 -6.32
C GLU A 158 -2.33 -23.34 -5.85
N VAL A 159 -2.47 -22.53 -4.81
CA VAL A 159 -3.76 -22.06 -4.30
C VAL A 159 -4.43 -21.16 -5.33
N LYS A 160 -5.73 -21.36 -5.56
CA LYS A 160 -6.53 -20.57 -6.51
C LYS A 160 -7.66 -19.83 -5.81
N GLU A 161 -8.15 -18.77 -6.46
CA GLU A 161 -9.40 -18.14 -6.04
C GLU A 161 -10.52 -19.17 -6.14
N GLY A 162 -11.28 -19.34 -5.05
CA GLY A 162 -12.27 -20.39 -4.93
C GLY A 162 -11.89 -21.50 -3.96
N ASP A 163 -10.59 -21.78 -3.82
CA ASP A 163 -10.10 -22.84 -2.94
C ASP A 163 -10.49 -22.55 -1.50
N GLU A 164 -10.85 -23.59 -0.76
CA GLU A 164 -11.14 -23.49 0.65
C GLU A 164 -9.84 -23.67 1.46
N VAL A 165 -9.50 -22.68 2.28
CA VAL A 165 -8.28 -22.63 3.10
C VAL A 165 -8.61 -22.55 4.57
N TYR A 166 -7.76 -23.14 5.41
CA TYR A 166 -7.95 -23.10 6.85
C TYR A 166 -7.52 -21.76 7.45
N ALA A 167 -8.32 -21.27 8.40
CA ALA A 167 -8.09 -20.05 9.16
C ALA A 167 -8.37 -20.26 10.64
N PHE A 168 -7.80 -19.41 11.49
CA PHE A 168 -8.04 -19.33 12.92
C PHE A 168 -9.22 -18.39 13.21
N ASP A 169 -10.29 -18.91 13.82
CA ASP A 169 -11.38 -18.08 14.36
C ASP A 169 -11.01 -17.56 15.76
N GLN A 170 -10.74 -16.27 15.88
CA GLN A 170 -10.33 -15.64 17.15
C GLN A 170 -11.43 -15.62 18.23
N ARG A 171 -12.69 -15.89 17.87
CA ARG A 171 -13.83 -15.87 18.81
C ARG A 171 -14.04 -17.23 19.44
N THR A 172 -13.92 -18.29 18.65
CA THR A 172 -14.17 -19.68 19.07
C THR A 172 -12.88 -20.46 19.31
N TYR A 173 -11.74 -19.91 18.88
CA TYR A 173 -10.43 -20.54 18.88
C TYR A 173 -10.41 -21.88 18.12
N GLN A 174 -11.28 -22.01 17.10
CA GLN A 174 -11.40 -23.20 16.26
C GLN A 174 -10.69 -22.98 14.92
N LEU A 175 -10.29 -24.09 14.31
CA LEU A 175 -9.86 -24.13 12.92
C LEU A 175 -11.10 -24.12 12.04
N VAL A 176 -11.22 -23.13 11.17
CA VAL A 176 -12.39 -22.95 10.30
C VAL A 176 -11.98 -22.90 8.84
N LEU A 177 -12.81 -23.48 7.99
CA LEU A 177 -12.60 -23.46 6.55
C LEU A 177 -13.23 -22.19 5.95
N LYS A 178 -12.47 -21.50 5.09
CA LYS A 178 -12.87 -20.24 4.47
C LYS A 178 -12.44 -20.19 3.02
N LYS A 179 -13.27 -19.57 2.20
CA LYS A 179 -12.97 -19.38 0.79
C LYS A 179 -11.81 -18.41 0.59
N CYS A 180 -10.84 -18.81 -0.21
CA CYS A 180 -9.82 -17.94 -0.77
C CYS A 180 -10.47 -17.07 -1.85
N SER A 181 -10.59 -15.78 -1.57
CA SER A 181 -11.13 -14.74 -2.46
C SER A 181 -10.06 -14.06 -3.33
N GLY A 182 -8.85 -14.62 -3.37
CA GLY A 182 -7.81 -14.25 -4.33
C GLY A 182 -6.39 -14.55 -3.84
N VAL A 183 -5.49 -14.73 -4.81
CA VAL A 183 -4.06 -14.98 -4.64
C VAL A 183 -3.27 -13.84 -5.29
N PHE A 184 -2.25 -13.30 -4.61
CA PHE A 184 -1.53 -12.09 -5.04
C PHE A 184 -0.03 -12.35 -5.11
N ASP A 185 0.55 -12.21 -6.30
CA ASP A 185 2.00 -12.22 -6.50
C ASP A 185 2.58 -10.85 -6.11
N ASN A 186 3.55 -10.87 -5.22
CA ASN A 186 4.19 -9.74 -4.56
C ASN A 186 5.67 -9.59 -4.93
N GLY A 187 6.17 -10.36 -5.90
CA GLY A 187 7.52 -10.23 -6.43
C GLY A 187 8.62 -10.62 -5.46
N ILE A 188 9.87 -10.32 -5.81
CA ILE A 188 11.03 -10.71 -5.00
C ILE A 188 11.24 -9.71 -3.87
N LYS A 189 11.37 -10.20 -2.64
CA LYS A 189 11.64 -9.37 -1.45
C LYS A 189 12.58 -10.08 -0.50
N ASP A 190 13.23 -9.29 0.35
CA ASP A 190 13.97 -9.84 1.49
C ASP A 190 13.03 -10.59 2.42
N VAL A 191 13.28 -11.90 2.48
CA VAL A 191 12.54 -12.87 3.26
C VAL A 191 13.38 -13.27 4.45
N TYR A 192 12.70 -13.35 5.60
CA TYR A 192 13.24 -13.81 6.85
C TYR A 192 12.61 -15.16 7.16
N GLU A 193 13.43 -16.09 7.60
CA GLU A 193 12.99 -17.36 8.14
C GLU A 193 12.78 -17.19 9.64
N LEU A 194 11.54 -17.30 10.07
CA LEU A 194 11.15 -17.41 11.46
C LEU A 194 11.04 -18.88 11.81
N THR A 195 11.84 -19.34 12.77
CA THR A 195 11.86 -20.73 13.23
C THR A 195 11.38 -20.81 14.66
N THR A 196 10.47 -21.75 14.93
CA THR A 196 10.00 -22.12 16.27
C THR A 196 10.52 -23.50 16.67
N LEU A 197 9.86 -24.16 17.63
CA LEU A 197 10.28 -25.48 18.09
C LEU A 197 10.06 -26.55 17.02
N HIS A 198 8.91 -26.52 16.33
CA HIS A 198 8.53 -27.51 15.32
C HIS A 198 8.18 -26.90 13.96
N HIS A 199 8.08 -25.58 13.84
CA HIS A 199 7.67 -24.91 12.60
C HIS A 199 8.74 -23.93 12.11
N SER A 200 8.76 -23.69 10.80
CA SER A 200 9.57 -22.65 10.17
C SER A 200 8.78 -22.01 9.05
N ILE A 201 8.79 -20.69 8.96
CA ILE A 201 8.12 -19.95 7.88
C ILE A 201 8.99 -18.84 7.34
N LYS A 202 8.93 -18.68 6.02
CA LYS A 202 9.63 -17.65 5.27
C LYS A 202 8.67 -16.52 4.91
N ALA A 203 8.89 -15.34 5.47
CA ALA A 203 8.05 -14.18 5.20
C ALA A 203 8.84 -12.85 5.22
N THR A 204 8.22 -11.80 4.71
CA THR A 204 8.80 -10.46 4.75
C THR A 204 8.78 -9.90 6.17
N ALA A 205 9.71 -8.98 6.47
CA ALA A 205 9.82 -8.35 7.79
C ALA A 205 8.51 -7.74 8.32
N ASN A 206 7.64 -7.25 7.42
CA ASN A 206 6.37 -6.60 7.74
C ASN A 206 5.16 -7.57 7.77
N HIS A 207 5.37 -8.87 7.58
CA HIS A 207 4.28 -9.85 7.59
C HIS A 207 3.84 -10.15 9.04
N PRO A 208 2.54 -10.06 9.38
CA PRO A 208 2.08 -10.24 10.76
C PRO A 208 1.77 -11.70 11.09
N PHE A 209 2.16 -12.12 12.30
CA PHE A 209 1.81 -13.42 12.88
C PHE A 209 1.04 -13.23 14.18
N LEU A 210 0.22 -14.22 14.53
CA LEU A 210 -0.59 -14.17 15.73
C LEU A 210 0.25 -14.55 16.96
N VAL A 211 0.43 -13.61 17.88
CA VAL A 211 1.24 -13.75 19.10
C VAL A 211 0.37 -13.71 20.35
N LEU A 212 0.61 -14.60 21.30
CA LEU A 212 0.03 -14.57 22.63
C LEU A 212 0.85 -13.66 23.54
N LYS A 213 0.29 -12.50 23.92
CA LYS A 213 0.85 -11.65 24.98
C LYS A 213 0.30 -12.07 26.34
N ARG A 214 1.17 -12.56 27.21
CA ARG A 214 0.84 -12.85 28.62
C ARG A 214 0.92 -11.57 29.45
N ASN A 215 -0.15 -11.22 30.14
CA ASN A 215 -0.25 -9.98 30.93
C ASN A 215 0.10 -10.17 32.43
N GLY A 216 0.65 -11.32 32.81
CA GLY A 216 1.02 -11.65 34.20
C GLY A 216 -0.08 -12.39 34.98
N ARG A 217 0.25 -12.79 36.21
CA ARG A 217 -0.58 -13.69 37.04
C ARG A 217 -1.91 -13.02 37.39
N GLY A 218 -3.03 -13.63 37.00
CA GLY A 218 -4.39 -13.14 37.26
C GLY A 218 -4.96 -12.15 36.22
N LYS A 219 -4.17 -11.76 35.19
CA LYS A 219 -4.66 -10.91 34.08
C LYS A 219 -4.94 -11.75 32.84
N LYS A 220 -5.95 -11.35 32.05
CA LYS A 220 -6.34 -12.04 30.82
C LYS A 220 -5.23 -11.89 29.76
N ASN A 221 -4.82 -12.99 29.14
CA ASN A 221 -3.89 -12.96 28.00
C ASN A 221 -4.61 -12.41 26.76
N ASN A 222 -3.85 -11.78 25.86
CA ASN A 222 -4.39 -11.21 24.62
C ASN A 222 -3.65 -11.78 23.41
N PHE A 223 -4.36 -11.96 22.31
CA PHE A 223 -3.74 -12.18 21.01
C PHE A 223 -3.46 -10.83 20.34
N VAL A 224 -2.27 -10.68 19.78
CA VAL A 224 -1.85 -9.50 19.03
C VAL A 224 -1.21 -9.93 17.72
N TRP A 225 -1.38 -9.13 16.68
CA TRP A 225 -0.61 -9.29 15.45
C TRP A 225 0.71 -8.54 15.61
N GLN A 226 1.81 -9.24 15.41
CA GLN A 226 3.16 -8.68 15.51
C GLN A 226 3.94 -9.10 14.28
N THR A 227 4.73 -8.20 13.70
CA THR A 227 5.49 -8.49 12.48
C THR A 227 6.85 -9.09 12.83
N ILE A 228 7.52 -9.76 11.87
CA ILE A 228 8.89 -10.28 12.07
C ILE A 228 9.85 -9.19 12.57
N SER A 229 9.75 -7.96 12.04
CA SER A 229 10.59 -6.82 12.48
C SER A 229 10.38 -6.41 13.94
N GLU A 230 9.21 -6.72 14.51
CA GLU A 230 8.86 -6.42 15.89
C GLU A 230 9.09 -7.62 16.82
N MET A 231 9.22 -8.83 16.28
CA MET A 231 9.39 -10.07 17.04
C MET A 231 10.79 -10.26 17.60
N LYS A 232 10.84 -10.96 18.72
CA LYS A 232 12.09 -11.37 19.37
C LYS A 232 12.03 -12.85 19.70
N THR A 233 13.20 -13.48 19.78
CA THR A 233 13.33 -14.83 20.34
C THR A 233 12.64 -14.90 21.71
N GLY A 234 11.82 -15.93 21.88
CA GLY A 234 10.99 -16.14 23.08
C GLY A 234 9.56 -15.62 22.98
N ASP A 235 9.21 -14.81 21.96
CA ASP A 235 7.82 -14.45 21.69
C ASP A 235 7.00 -15.72 21.40
N GLU A 236 5.77 -15.76 21.89
CA GLU A 236 4.89 -16.92 21.87
C GLU A 236 3.88 -16.82 20.71
N ILE A 237 4.10 -17.56 19.63
CA ILE A 237 3.24 -17.53 18.43
C ILE A 237 2.24 -18.68 18.43
N VAL A 238 1.10 -18.46 17.76
CA VAL A 238 0.07 -19.49 17.59
C VAL A 238 0.39 -20.36 16.37
N VAL A 239 0.52 -21.66 16.61
CA VAL A 239 0.80 -22.67 15.59
C VAL A 239 -0.26 -23.77 15.65
N LEU A 240 -0.36 -24.57 14.60
CA LEU A 240 -1.14 -25.80 14.62
C LEU A 240 -0.44 -26.89 15.41
N LYS A 241 -1.25 -27.74 16.03
CA LYS A 241 -0.82 -28.90 16.79
C LYS A 241 -0.71 -30.12 15.87
N ASN A 242 0.40 -30.87 15.98
CA ASN A 242 0.69 -32.12 15.26
C ASN A 242 0.53 -32.03 13.73
N LEU A 243 1.61 -31.65 13.04
CA LEU A 243 1.76 -31.93 11.61
C LEU A 243 2.57 -33.22 11.46
N ASP A 244 1.91 -34.35 11.25
CA ASP A 244 2.61 -35.46 10.60
C ASP A 244 2.76 -35.07 9.11
N GLU A 245 3.88 -35.38 8.46
CA GLU A 245 4.20 -34.85 7.13
C GLU A 245 3.96 -35.87 5.98
N GLY A 246 3.42 -37.06 6.28
CA GLY A 246 3.52 -38.22 5.39
C GLY A 246 2.25 -38.72 4.69
N GLU A 247 1.05 -38.40 5.17
CA GLU A 247 -0.21 -38.83 4.57
C GLU A 247 -1.18 -37.65 4.51
N SER A 248 -2.09 -37.59 3.55
CA SER A 248 -3.12 -36.55 3.52
C SER A 248 -3.92 -36.56 4.83
N PHE A 249 -3.62 -35.65 5.76
CA PHE A 249 -4.26 -35.63 7.08
C PHE A 249 -5.74 -35.28 6.96
N LYS A 250 -6.58 -36.31 7.02
CA LYS A 250 -8.03 -36.16 7.20
C LYS A 250 -8.28 -35.73 8.63
N PHE A 251 -8.38 -34.43 8.82
CA PHE A 251 -9.06 -33.88 9.97
C PHE A 251 -10.57 -34.05 9.77
N ASP A 252 -11.24 -34.74 10.68
CA ASP A 252 -12.70 -34.84 10.67
C ASP A 252 -13.28 -33.54 11.28
N PHE A 253 -13.83 -32.67 10.44
CA PHE A 253 -14.29 -31.32 10.81
C PHE A 253 -15.80 -31.23 10.93
N ASN A 254 -16.26 -30.56 11.99
CA ASN A 254 -17.66 -30.15 12.09
C ASN A 254 -17.89 -28.85 11.31
N LYS A 255 -18.81 -28.85 10.34
CA LYS A 255 -19.37 -27.61 9.77
C LYS A 255 -20.13 -26.87 10.87
N VAL A 256 -19.57 -25.77 11.37
CA VAL A 256 -20.25 -24.89 12.33
C VAL A 256 -21.47 -24.26 11.63
N LYS A 257 -22.67 -24.53 12.15
CA LYS A 257 -23.92 -23.98 11.60
C LYS A 257 -24.19 -22.63 12.25
N LYS A 258 -24.96 -21.79 11.53
CA LYS A 258 -25.37 -20.46 11.98
C LYS A 258 -26.25 -20.59 13.24
N GLY A 259 -25.66 -20.49 14.43
CA GLY A 259 -26.38 -20.65 15.70
C GLY A 259 -25.55 -21.14 16.89
N ASP A 260 -24.34 -21.68 16.68
CA ASP A 260 -23.53 -22.32 17.73
C ASP A 260 -22.87 -21.34 18.74
N TYR A 261 -23.38 -20.11 18.85
CA TYR A 261 -22.89 -19.09 19.78
C TYR A 261 -23.46 -19.31 21.19
N LYS A 262 -22.94 -20.32 21.90
CA LYS A 262 -23.00 -20.34 23.37
C LYS A 262 -21.60 -20.31 23.96
N VAL A 263 -21.38 -19.22 24.69
CA VAL A 263 -20.20 -18.87 25.47
C VAL A 263 -19.79 -20.02 26.38
N ASN A 264 -18.49 -20.32 26.46
CA ASN A 264 -17.94 -20.94 27.66
C ASN A 264 -16.80 -20.11 28.27
N ARG A 265 -16.93 -19.91 29.58
CA ARG A 265 -15.98 -19.21 30.46
C ARG A 265 -14.81 -20.14 30.79
N SER A 266 -13.61 -19.57 30.77
CA SER A 266 -12.44 -19.95 31.60
C SER A 266 -11.80 -21.34 31.38
N LYS A 267 -10.61 -21.35 30.78
CA LYS A 267 -9.30 -21.79 31.36
C LYS A 267 -8.27 -21.76 30.22
N ASN A 268 -6.99 -21.59 30.57
CA ASN A 268 -5.87 -21.37 29.64
C ASN A 268 -6.02 -22.13 28.29
N PHE A 269 -6.14 -21.38 27.19
CA PHE A 269 -6.14 -21.90 25.80
C PHE A 269 -5.02 -22.91 25.53
N LEU A 270 -3.91 -22.79 26.26
CA LEU A 270 -2.70 -23.62 26.19
C LEU A 270 -2.88 -25.09 26.55
N ILE A 271 -3.96 -25.49 27.25
CA ILE A 271 -4.05 -26.84 27.83
C ILE A 271 -5.05 -27.73 27.07
N ASP A 272 -6.09 -27.17 26.47
CA ASP A 272 -7.23 -27.94 25.94
C ASP A 272 -7.64 -27.62 24.49
N ASN A 273 -6.86 -26.82 23.73
CA ASN A 273 -7.19 -26.59 22.31
C ASN A 273 -6.82 -27.81 21.46
N LYS A 274 -7.81 -28.32 20.70
CA LYS A 274 -7.66 -29.49 19.84
C LYS A 274 -6.73 -29.25 18.64
N TYR A 275 -6.69 -28.02 18.13
CA TYR A 275 -6.07 -27.71 16.83
C TYR A 275 -4.81 -26.86 16.93
N PHE A 276 -4.70 -26.01 17.95
CA PHE A 276 -3.63 -25.01 18.05
C PHE A 276 -2.86 -25.14 19.35
N GLU A 277 -1.58 -24.82 19.29
CA GLU A 277 -0.73 -24.65 20.47
C GLU A 277 0.11 -23.38 20.34
N ILE A 278 0.95 -23.14 21.35
CA ILE A 278 1.82 -21.98 21.40
C ILE A 278 3.25 -22.45 21.37
N GLU A 279 4.00 -21.95 20.39
CA GLU A 279 5.43 -22.17 20.32
C GLU A 279 6.19 -20.87 20.50
N LYS A 280 7.39 -20.98 21.08
CA LYS A 280 8.30 -19.86 21.19
C LYS A 280 9.10 -19.70 19.91
N VAL A 281 9.21 -18.48 19.43
CA VAL A 281 10.18 -18.12 18.40
C VAL A 281 11.57 -18.46 18.93
N ARG A 282 12.30 -19.31 18.21
CA ARG A 282 13.69 -19.65 18.52
C ARG A 282 14.65 -18.71 17.81
N ASP A 283 14.38 -18.46 16.53
CA ASP A 283 15.31 -17.78 15.66
C ASP A 283 14.57 -17.00 14.56
N ILE A 284 15.19 -15.90 14.12
CA ILE A 284 14.73 -15.10 12.99
C ILE A 284 15.97 -14.74 12.17
N LYS A 285 16.08 -15.29 10.96
CA LYS A 285 17.24 -15.10 10.09
C LYS A 285 16.85 -14.50 8.77
N LEU A 286 17.62 -13.52 8.29
CA LEU A 286 17.49 -13.06 6.91
C LEU A 286 17.97 -14.18 5.96
N VAL A 287 17.08 -14.67 5.11
CA VAL A 287 17.37 -15.66 4.07
C VAL A 287 17.85 -14.96 2.80
N GLY A 288 17.29 -13.78 2.52
CA GLY A 288 17.59 -12.98 1.34
C GLY A 288 16.40 -12.86 0.40
N PRO A 289 16.61 -12.39 -0.83
CA PRO A 289 15.54 -12.08 -1.76
C PRO A 289 14.87 -13.34 -2.33
N GLU A 290 13.59 -13.56 -2.01
CA GLU A 290 12.77 -14.63 -2.58
C GLU A 290 11.47 -14.07 -3.18
N PRO A 291 10.89 -14.70 -4.22
CA PRO A 291 9.57 -14.33 -4.71
C PRO A 291 8.51 -14.51 -3.62
N THR A 292 7.53 -13.61 -3.56
CA THR A 292 6.52 -13.52 -2.51
C THR A 292 5.09 -13.58 -3.06
N LEU A 293 4.16 -14.27 -2.40
CA LEU A 293 2.72 -14.36 -2.70
C LEU A 293 1.87 -13.98 -1.46
N ASP A 294 0.55 -13.90 -1.61
CA ASP A 294 -0.39 -13.86 -0.49
C ASP A 294 -1.76 -14.38 -0.85
N LEU A 295 -2.55 -14.66 0.17
CA LEU A 295 -3.94 -15.04 0.05
C LEU A 295 -4.86 -14.01 0.70
N ARG A 296 -6.05 -13.86 0.12
CA ARG A 296 -7.16 -13.16 0.76
C ARG A 296 -8.22 -14.14 1.17
N VAL A 297 -8.30 -14.42 2.46
CA VAL A 297 -9.35 -15.25 3.04
C VAL A 297 -10.55 -14.41 3.48
N GLU A 298 -11.75 -14.88 3.14
CA GLU A 298 -13.02 -14.26 3.55
C GLU A 298 -13.30 -14.43 5.04
N GLY A 299 -13.87 -13.40 5.67
CA GLY A 299 -14.27 -13.45 7.08
C GLY A 299 -13.11 -13.23 8.05
N GLU A 300 -12.35 -14.27 8.38
CA GLU A 300 -11.37 -14.23 9.49
C GLU A 300 -10.08 -13.47 9.18
N HIS A 301 -9.85 -13.17 7.90
CA HIS A 301 -8.72 -12.38 7.40
C HIS A 301 -7.33 -12.90 7.81
N ASN A 302 -7.23 -14.20 8.04
CA ASN A 302 -6.00 -14.94 8.30
C ASN A 302 -6.09 -16.33 7.65
N PHE A 303 -4.96 -17.02 7.56
CA PHE A 303 -4.87 -18.40 7.11
C PHE A 303 -3.71 -19.13 7.79
N ILE A 304 -3.64 -20.45 7.60
CA ILE A 304 -2.51 -21.25 8.05
C ILE A 304 -1.49 -21.40 6.91
N ALA A 305 -0.28 -20.90 7.15
CA ALA A 305 0.87 -21.09 6.28
C ALA A 305 2.00 -21.76 7.08
N ASP A 306 2.57 -22.84 6.56
CA ASP A 306 3.66 -23.62 7.18
C ASP A 306 3.35 -23.99 8.65
N GLY A 307 2.07 -24.32 8.92
CA GLY A 307 1.57 -24.64 10.27
C GLY A 307 1.39 -23.44 11.21
N ILE A 308 1.65 -22.22 10.75
CA ILE A 308 1.60 -20.99 11.55
C ILE A 308 0.42 -20.12 11.12
N VAL A 309 -0.24 -19.48 12.09
CA VAL A 309 -1.33 -18.53 11.82
C VAL A 309 -0.77 -17.20 11.31
N VAL A 310 -1.01 -16.91 10.03
CA VAL A 310 -0.54 -15.70 9.32
C VAL A 310 -1.69 -14.81 8.88
N HIS A 311 -1.46 -13.50 8.81
CA HIS A 311 -2.50 -12.54 8.44
C HIS A 311 -2.56 -12.30 6.93
N ASN A 312 -3.76 -12.09 6.36
CA ASN A 312 -3.90 -11.57 5.00
C ASN A 312 -3.13 -10.25 4.87
N THR A 313 -2.03 -10.18 4.15
CA THR A 313 -1.31 -8.94 3.90
C THR A 313 -1.85 -8.24 2.65
N GLY A 314 -2.03 -6.93 2.77
CA GLY A 314 -2.74 -6.11 1.81
C GLY A 314 -3.53 -5.03 2.53
N ILE A 315 -3.64 -3.86 1.92
CA ILE A 315 -4.29 -2.67 2.46
C ILE A 315 -3.90 -2.31 3.91
N GLN A 316 -2.62 -2.37 4.31
CA GLN A 316 -2.21 -1.86 5.63
C GLN A 316 -2.27 -0.33 5.64
N ARG A 317 -2.60 0.27 6.78
CA ARG A 317 -2.65 1.72 6.95
C ARG A 317 -1.27 2.34 6.70
N SER A 318 -1.22 3.33 5.82
CA SER A 318 -0.10 4.26 5.66
C SER A 318 -0.43 5.62 6.24
N SER A 319 0.55 6.53 6.29
CA SER A 319 0.24 7.92 6.64
C SER A 319 -0.56 8.66 5.57
N ALA A 320 -0.69 8.12 4.36
CA ALA A 320 -1.57 8.66 3.31
C ALA A 320 -3.02 8.18 3.40
N THR A 321 -3.27 7.05 4.08
CA THR A 321 -4.62 6.52 4.29
C THR A 321 -5.55 7.62 4.85
N PRO A 322 -6.74 7.86 4.27
CA PRO A 322 -7.70 8.84 4.78
C PRO A 322 -8.24 8.46 6.18
N GLU A 323 -8.64 9.47 6.95
CA GLU A 323 -9.46 9.22 8.15
C GLU A 323 -10.74 8.49 7.73
N GLY A 324 -11.21 7.57 8.57
CA GLY A 324 -12.40 6.78 8.30
C GLY A 324 -12.17 5.53 7.44
N ALA A 325 -10.98 5.34 6.85
CA ALA A 325 -10.72 4.19 6.00
C ALA A 325 -10.52 2.91 6.82
N ALA A 326 -11.18 1.82 6.39
CA ALA A 326 -10.93 0.48 6.91
C ALA A 326 -9.72 -0.15 6.21
N THR A 327 -8.72 -0.50 6.99
CA THR A 327 -7.48 -1.17 6.55
C THR A 327 -7.20 -2.38 7.44
N THR A 328 -6.24 -3.23 7.07
CA THR A 328 -5.88 -4.39 7.90
C THR A 328 -5.30 -3.99 9.26
N THR A 329 -4.55 -2.89 9.31
CA THR A 329 -3.97 -2.32 10.55
C THR A 329 -4.77 -1.13 11.12
N SER A 330 -5.95 -0.85 10.58
CA SER A 330 -6.96 0.03 11.19
C SER A 330 -8.34 -0.58 10.96
N PRO A 331 -8.62 -1.76 11.57
CA PRO A 331 -9.86 -2.48 11.38
C PRO A 331 -11.03 -1.74 12.03
N VAL A 332 -12.21 -1.91 11.44
CA VAL A 332 -13.46 -1.38 11.98
C VAL A 332 -14.03 -2.36 12.99
N GLY A 333 -14.39 -1.87 14.18
CA GLY A 333 -14.98 -2.68 15.23
C GLY A 333 -15.77 -1.85 16.23
N LYS A 334 -16.37 -2.50 17.23
CA LYS A 334 -17.17 -1.81 18.26
C LYS A 334 -16.39 -0.71 19.00
N ALA A 335 -15.11 -0.94 19.24
CA ALA A 335 -14.24 0.01 19.94
C ALA A 335 -13.74 1.15 19.04
N ILE A 336 -13.60 0.89 17.74
CA ILE A 336 -13.12 1.86 16.75
C ILE A 336 -14.06 1.79 15.54
N PRO A 337 -15.24 2.43 15.62
CA PRO A 337 -16.25 2.35 14.57
C PRO A 337 -15.81 3.08 13.29
N GLU A 338 -14.89 4.04 13.35
CA GLU A 338 -14.45 4.80 12.18
C GLU A 338 -13.36 4.12 11.34
N GLY A 339 -12.58 3.18 11.89
CA GLY A 339 -11.36 2.66 11.26
C GLY A 339 -10.16 3.58 11.54
N LYS A 340 -9.47 4.11 10.51
CA LYS A 340 -8.35 5.04 10.74
C LYS A 340 -8.82 6.33 11.42
N GLN A 341 -8.29 6.62 12.60
CA GLN A 341 -8.76 7.72 13.47
C GLN A 341 -8.14 9.10 13.19
N ARG A 342 -6.99 9.15 12.50
CA ARG A 342 -6.27 10.41 12.23
C ARG A 342 -6.40 10.78 10.75
N PRO A 343 -6.31 12.07 10.39
CA PRO A 343 -6.26 12.50 8.99
C PRO A 343 -5.00 11.99 8.27
N ARG A 344 -5.04 12.01 6.93
CA ARG A 344 -3.83 11.79 6.12
C ARG A 344 -2.80 12.87 6.40
N LYS A 345 -1.51 12.51 6.43
CA LYS A 345 -0.38 13.45 6.46
C LYS A 345 -0.41 14.29 5.19
N ASP A 346 -0.12 15.59 5.26
CA ASP A 346 -0.08 16.45 4.07
C ASP A 346 1.33 16.50 3.50
N LEU A 347 1.67 15.47 2.73
CA LEU A 347 3.01 15.33 2.15
C LEU A 347 3.35 16.45 1.16
N THR A 348 2.36 16.96 0.42
CA THR A 348 2.56 18.04 -0.54
C THR A 348 2.98 19.32 0.17
N ARG A 349 2.35 19.67 1.32
CA ARG A 349 2.78 20.81 2.14
C ARG A 349 4.14 20.59 2.80
N ILE A 350 4.45 19.36 3.24
CA ILE A 350 5.79 19.03 3.78
C ILE A 350 6.87 19.26 2.72
N ALA A 351 6.64 18.81 1.49
CA ALA A 351 7.58 19.04 0.39
C ALA A 351 7.70 20.55 0.06
N ALA A 352 6.59 21.30 0.09
CA ALA A 352 6.63 22.75 -0.11
C ALA A 352 7.42 23.48 1.00
N ALA A 353 7.38 22.99 2.24
CA ALA A 353 8.12 23.54 3.37
C ALA A 353 9.64 23.34 3.30
N HIS A 354 10.14 22.52 2.36
CA HIS A 354 11.56 22.44 2.03
C HIS A 354 12.02 23.55 1.07
N ASP A 355 11.19 24.56 0.81
CA ASP A 355 11.41 25.61 -0.20
C ASP A 355 11.73 25.04 -1.60
N SER A 356 11.19 23.85 -1.89
CA SER A 356 11.35 23.22 -3.20
C SER A 356 10.79 24.12 -4.29
N PRO A 357 11.54 24.37 -5.38
CA PRO A 357 11.18 25.36 -6.40
C PRO A 357 9.83 25.07 -7.06
N TYR A 358 9.43 23.80 -7.14
CA TYR A 358 8.12 23.42 -7.63
C TYR A 358 7.56 22.16 -6.94
N VAL A 359 6.35 22.29 -6.41
CA VAL A 359 5.61 21.20 -5.78
C VAL A 359 4.16 21.19 -6.29
N ALA A 360 3.56 20.02 -6.50
CA ALA A 360 2.16 19.97 -6.93
C ALA A 360 1.38 18.76 -6.40
N GLN A 361 0.06 18.90 -6.35
CA GLN A 361 -0.88 17.80 -6.16
C GLN A 361 -1.73 17.62 -7.42
N ALA A 362 -1.77 16.40 -7.97
CA ALA A 362 -2.37 16.11 -9.26
C ALA A 362 -3.26 14.85 -9.23
N ASN A 363 -3.97 14.61 -10.33
CA ASN A 363 -4.92 13.51 -10.45
C ASN A 363 -5.00 13.02 -11.92
N PRO A 364 -4.99 11.70 -12.17
CA PRO A 364 -4.92 11.15 -13.52
C PRO A 364 -6.18 11.40 -14.37
N ALA A 365 -7.33 11.70 -13.75
CA ALA A 365 -8.55 12.07 -14.48
C ALA A 365 -8.43 13.43 -15.17
N TYR A 366 -7.52 14.29 -14.70
CA TYR A 366 -7.25 15.62 -15.24
C TYR A 366 -5.92 15.61 -16.00
N TYR A 367 -5.81 14.74 -17.02
CA TYR A 367 -4.56 14.49 -17.74
C TYR A 367 -3.85 15.77 -18.24
N ASN A 368 -4.61 16.78 -18.68
CA ASN A 368 -4.04 18.06 -19.12
C ASN A 368 -3.37 18.83 -17.98
N ASP A 369 -3.97 18.82 -16.79
CA ASP A 369 -3.38 19.43 -15.60
C ASP A 369 -2.13 18.66 -15.17
N LEU A 370 -2.23 17.32 -15.08
CA LEU A 370 -1.09 16.48 -14.72
C LEU A 370 0.11 16.65 -15.67
N ILE A 371 -0.11 16.63 -16.99
CA ILE A 371 0.97 16.79 -17.96
C ILE A 371 1.63 18.17 -17.86
N LYS A 372 0.86 19.24 -17.61
CA LYS A 372 1.43 20.58 -17.38
C LYS A 372 2.32 20.60 -16.15
N LYS A 373 1.86 20.00 -15.04
CA LYS A 373 2.61 19.93 -13.79
C LYS A 373 3.91 19.15 -13.94
N VAL A 374 3.86 18.00 -14.61
CA VAL A 374 5.06 17.18 -14.86
C VAL A 374 6.06 17.93 -15.74
N ARG A 375 5.61 18.57 -16.83
CA ARG A 375 6.51 19.36 -17.69
C ARG A 375 7.15 20.51 -16.95
N LYS A 376 6.35 21.24 -16.18
CA LYS A 376 6.83 22.35 -15.35
C LYS A 376 7.89 21.84 -14.37
N ALA A 377 7.58 20.78 -13.61
CA ALA A 377 8.51 20.15 -12.69
C ALA A 377 9.82 19.71 -13.36
N LEU A 378 9.76 19.06 -14.52
CA LEU A 378 10.95 18.63 -15.26
C LEU A 378 11.75 19.80 -15.85
N SER A 379 11.11 20.93 -16.15
CA SER A 379 11.76 22.14 -16.65
C SER A 379 12.35 23.03 -15.56
N THR A 380 11.87 22.89 -14.32
CA THR A 380 12.36 23.63 -13.15
C THR A 380 13.73 23.08 -12.74
N GLU A 381 14.69 23.97 -12.53
CA GLU A 381 15.97 23.59 -11.93
C GLU A 381 15.84 23.40 -10.42
N GLY A 382 16.26 22.24 -9.94
CA GLY A 382 16.23 21.87 -8.52
C GLY A 382 15.21 20.76 -8.22
N PRO A 383 14.99 20.44 -6.94
CA PRO A 383 14.17 19.31 -6.56
C PRO A 383 12.70 19.65 -6.70
N THR A 384 11.95 18.77 -7.35
CA THR A 384 10.51 18.97 -7.53
C THR A 384 9.74 17.76 -7.04
N PHE A 385 8.52 17.98 -6.57
CA PHE A 385 7.67 16.93 -6.02
C PHE A 385 6.25 16.99 -6.59
N ILE A 386 5.71 15.84 -7.00
CA ILE A 386 4.30 15.74 -7.38
C ILE A 386 3.64 14.58 -6.66
N ASN A 387 2.57 14.89 -5.93
CA ASN A 387 1.72 13.90 -5.27
C ASN A 387 0.48 13.61 -6.14
N ILE A 388 0.33 12.38 -6.59
CA ILE A 388 -0.69 12.00 -7.58
C ILE A 388 -1.61 10.93 -7.00
N LEU A 389 -2.91 11.22 -6.91
CA LEU A 389 -3.89 10.24 -6.42
C LEU A 389 -3.96 9.03 -7.36
N SER A 390 -3.78 7.83 -6.81
CA SER A 390 -3.74 6.56 -7.53
C SER A 390 -4.83 5.61 -7.04
N PRO A 391 -6.04 5.63 -7.65
CA PRO A 391 -7.08 4.67 -7.31
C PRO A 391 -6.58 3.23 -7.43
N CYS A 392 -6.79 2.46 -6.37
CA CYS A 392 -6.42 1.05 -6.29
C CYS A 392 -7.69 0.20 -6.23
N PRO A 393 -8.12 -0.45 -7.33
CA PRO A 393 -9.33 -1.27 -7.35
C PRO A 393 -9.35 -2.31 -6.22
N ARG A 394 -8.20 -2.95 -5.99
CA ARG A 394 -8.02 -3.95 -4.93
C ARG A 394 -8.14 -3.34 -3.53
N GLY A 395 -7.32 -2.34 -3.22
CA GLY A 395 -7.25 -1.74 -1.90
C GLY A 395 -8.51 -0.93 -1.55
N TRP A 396 -9.03 -0.16 -2.49
CA TRP A 396 -10.20 0.68 -2.26
C TRP A 396 -11.51 -0.10 -2.40
N ARG A 397 -11.45 -1.32 -2.96
CA ARG A 397 -12.57 -2.24 -3.15
C ARG A 397 -13.64 -1.62 -4.05
N HIS A 398 -13.26 -1.32 -5.29
CA HIS A 398 -14.14 -0.78 -6.32
C HIS A 398 -13.95 -1.53 -7.64
N ASP A 399 -14.90 -1.37 -8.56
CA ASP A 399 -14.81 -1.93 -9.90
C ASP A 399 -13.61 -1.33 -10.67
N PRO A 400 -12.72 -2.16 -11.24
CA PRO A 400 -11.57 -1.70 -12.03
C PRO A 400 -11.87 -0.69 -13.14
N SER A 401 -13.05 -0.76 -13.77
CA SER A 401 -13.46 0.14 -14.85
C SER A 401 -13.72 1.57 -14.35
N LEU A 402 -13.94 1.75 -13.05
CA LEU A 402 -14.34 3.03 -12.45
C LEU A 402 -13.15 3.84 -11.90
N SER A 403 -11.91 3.37 -11.99
CA SER A 403 -10.73 4.05 -11.40
C SER A 403 -10.65 5.54 -11.73
N ILE A 404 -10.79 5.92 -13.00
CA ILE A 404 -10.73 7.33 -13.43
C ILE A 404 -11.96 8.12 -12.95
N GLN A 405 -13.13 7.50 -12.89
CA GLN A 405 -14.34 8.15 -12.39
C GLN A 405 -14.22 8.45 -10.90
N ILE A 406 -13.71 7.50 -10.10
CA ILE A 406 -13.45 7.69 -8.67
C ILE A 406 -12.37 8.73 -8.42
N ALA A 407 -11.32 8.76 -9.25
CA ALA A 407 -10.31 9.81 -9.20
C ALA A 407 -10.92 11.20 -9.46
N LYS A 408 -11.80 11.32 -10.47
CA LYS A 408 -12.51 12.56 -10.76
C LYS A 408 -13.42 12.99 -9.61
N LEU A 409 -14.13 12.02 -9.01
CA LEU A 409 -15.01 12.25 -7.88
C LEU A 409 -14.25 12.81 -6.68
N ALA A 410 -13.05 12.29 -6.39
CA ALA A 410 -12.17 12.79 -5.32
C ALA A 410 -11.83 14.29 -5.44
N VAL A 411 -11.70 14.79 -6.67
CA VAL A 411 -11.46 16.23 -6.92
C VAL A 411 -12.77 17.01 -6.74
N SER A 412 -13.87 16.50 -7.28
CA SER A 412 -15.16 17.19 -7.23
C SER A 412 -15.81 17.27 -5.84
N THR A 413 -15.40 16.39 -4.91
CA THR A 413 -15.81 16.43 -3.50
C THR A 413 -14.87 17.23 -2.61
N GLY A 414 -13.72 17.69 -3.13
CA GLY A 414 -12.72 18.44 -2.38
C GLY A 414 -11.74 17.58 -1.57
N VAL A 415 -11.88 16.24 -1.56
CA VAL A 415 -10.97 15.32 -0.84
C VAL A 415 -9.54 15.41 -1.38
N TRP A 416 -9.41 15.63 -2.69
CA TRP A 416 -8.14 15.74 -3.39
C TRP A 416 -8.08 16.99 -4.27
N PRO A 417 -7.83 18.17 -3.69
CA PRO A 417 -7.74 19.41 -4.47
C PRO A 417 -6.54 19.38 -5.42
N LEU A 418 -6.66 20.06 -6.57
CA LEU A 418 -5.59 20.17 -7.55
C LEU A 418 -4.94 21.55 -7.46
N TYR A 419 -3.68 21.57 -7.04
CA TYR A 419 -2.93 22.82 -6.87
C TYR A 419 -1.45 22.61 -7.14
N GLU A 420 -0.73 23.71 -7.22
CA GLU A 420 0.72 23.76 -7.24
C GLU A 420 1.24 24.84 -6.32
N VAL A 421 2.51 24.71 -5.94
CA VAL A 421 3.29 25.68 -5.19
C VAL A 421 4.56 25.93 -5.99
N GLU A 422 4.75 27.16 -6.44
CA GLU A 422 5.95 27.58 -7.16
C GLU A 422 6.64 28.65 -6.33
N LYS A 423 7.87 28.38 -5.89
CA LYS A 423 8.66 29.30 -5.06
C LYS A 423 7.85 29.88 -3.88
N GLY A 424 7.17 29.00 -3.15
CA GLY A 424 6.33 29.36 -1.99
C GLY A 424 4.94 29.92 -2.33
N GLN A 425 4.63 30.22 -3.60
CA GLN A 425 3.33 30.77 -4.00
C GLN A 425 2.35 29.67 -4.38
N TYR A 426 1.23 29.59 -3.66
CA TYR A 426 0.18 28.59 -3.88
C TYR A 426 -0.75 29.03 -5.00
N ARG A 427 -1.18 28.08 -5.84
CA ARG A 427 -2.19 28.29 -6.88
C ARG A 427 -3.09 27.08 -7.04
N VAL A 428 -4.39 27.27 -6.89
CA VAL A 428 -5.39 26.24 -7.21
C VAL A 428 -5.53 26.15 -8.74
N THR A 429 -5.20 24.98 -9.29
CA THR A 429 -5.11 24.76 -10.74
C THR A 429 -6.42 24.34 -11.40
N TYR A 430 -7.35 23.82 -10.62
CA TYR A 430 -8.66 23.41 -11.11
C TYR A 430 -9.73 23.57 -10.04
N ARG A 431 -10.86 24.16 -10.44
CA ARG A 431 -12.07 24.27 -9.63
C ARG A 431 -13.20 23.47 -10.28
N PRO A 432 -13.79 22.50 -9.58
CA PRO A 432 -14.97 21.80 -10.08
C PRO A 432 -16.12 22.78 -10.31
N LYS A 433 -16.80 22.69 -11.46
CA LYS A 433 -18.00 23.50 -11.75
C LYS A 433 -19.16 23.19 -10.80
N LYS A 434 -19.25 21.93 -10.37
CA LYS A 434 -20.23 21.42 -9.42
C LYS A 434 -19.49 20.68 -8.33
N ARG A 435 -19.76 21.05 -7.08
CA ARG A 435 -19.30 20.31 -5.91
C ARG A 435 -20.21 19.11 -5.66
N HIS A 436 -19.61 17.94 -5.54
CA HIS A 436 -20.32 16.72 -5.15
C HIS A 436 -20.22 16.53 -3.63
N PRO A 437 -21.24 15.95 -2.97
CA PRO A 437 -21.16 15.56 -1.57
C PRO A 437 -20.03 14.56 -1.32
N LEU A 438 -19.35 14.66 -0.17
CA LEU A 438 -18.28 13.74 0.21
C LEU A 438 -18.77 12.28 0.19
N ARG A 439 -20.02 12.08 0.61
CA ARG A 439 -20.70 10.80 0.63
C ARG A 439 -20.59 10.02 -0.69
N GLU A 440 -20.71 10.69 -1.85
CA GLU A 440 -20.62 10.01 -3.15
C GLU A 440 -19.23 9.35 -3.35
N TRP A 441 -18.15 10.04 -2.94
CA TRP A 441 -16.80 9.49 -3.04
C TRP A 441 -16.60 8.31 -2.09
N LEU A 442 -17.14 8.39 -0.88
CA LEU A 442 -17.06 7.30 0.10
C LEU A 442 -17.89 6.08 -0.35
N GLU A 443 -19.07 6.29 -0.93
CA GLU A 443 -19.93 5.24 -1.50
C GLU A 443 -19.29 4.48 -2.65
N SER A 444 -18.45 5.15 -3.43
CA SER A 444 -17.75 4.53 -4.56
C SER A 444 -16.69 3.48 -4.18
N GLN A 445 -16.43 3.27 -2.87
CA GLN A 445 -15.31 2.46 -2.37
C GLN A 445 -15.71 1.60 -1.16
N GLY A 446 -15.48 0.29 -1.25
CA GLY A 446 -15.83 -0.63 -0.15
C GLY A 446 -15.05 -0.44 1.15
N ARG A 447 -13.93 0.30 1.16
CA ARG A 447 -13.16 0.60 2.39
C ARG A 447 -13.81 1.63 3.32
N PHE A 448 -14.90 2.27 2.91
CA PHE A 448 -15.67 3.23 3.73
C PHE A 448 -17.10 2.77 4.01
N ARG A 449 -17.49 1.55 3.60
CA ARG A 449 -18.88 1.06 3.67
C ARG A 449 -19.49 1.13 5.08
N HIS A 450 -18.66 0.99 6.12
CA HIS A 450 -19.10 1.11 7.50
C HIS A 450 -19.55 2.53 7.89
N LEU A 451 -18.93 3.57 7.33
CA LEU A 451 -19.26 4.97 7.63
C LEU A 451 -20.65 5.37 7.13
N LEU A 452 -21.17 4.67 6.13
CA LEU A 452 -22.46 4.96 5.49
C LEU A 452 -23.67 4.50 6.32
N ARG A 453 -23.42 3.82 7.44
CA ARG A 453 -24.49 3.37 8.33
C ARG A 453 -25.04 4.56 9.14
N PRO A 454 -26.35 4.57 9.46
CA PRO A 454 -26.96 5.64 10.24
C PRO A 454 -26.25 5.91 11.58
N GLU A 455 -25.74 4.86 12.23
CA GLU A 455 -25.00 4.95 13.49
C GLU A 455 -23.71 5.79 13.40
N ASN A 456 -23.14 5.97 12.20
CA ASN A 456 -21.89 6.68 11.96
C ASN A 456 -22.08 8.09 11.38
N LYS A 457 -23.31 8.62 11.40
CA LYS A 457 -23.63 9.95 10.84
C LYS A 457 -22.74 11.08 11.39
N GLY A 458 -22.47 11.08 12.70
CA GLY A 458 -21.59 12.09 13.30
C GLY A 458 -20.14 12.04 12.81
N ILE A 459 -19.65 10.84 12.42
CA ILE A 459 -18.31 10.70 11.81
C ILE A 459 -18.33 11.29 10.40
N MET A 460 -19.39 11.03 9.63
CA MET A 460 -19.55 11.60 8.27
C MET A 460 -19.57 13.13 8.29
N GLU A 461 -20.37 13.74 9.17
CA GLU A 461 -20.43 15.20 9.35
C GLU A 461 -19.06 15.79 9.74
N ARG A 462 -18.31 15.10 10.61
CA ARG A 462 -16.93 15.48 10.96
C ARG A 462 -16.01 15.45 9.74
N LEU A 463 -16.06 14.39 8.94
CA LEU A 463 -15.21 14.24 7.75
C LEU A 463 -15.54 15.29 6.69
N GLU A 464 -16.81 15.62 6.48
CA GLU A 464 -17.24 16.70 5.57
C GLU A 464 -16.67 18.04 6.01
N LYS A 465 -16.83 18.39 7.30
CA LYS A 465 -16.27 19.63 7.85
C LYS A 465 -14.76 19.71 7.69
N GLN A 466 -14.03 18.62 7.92
CA GLN A 466 -12.57 18.59 7.73
C GLN A 466 -12.16 18.83 6.27
N VAL A 467 -12.92 18.33 5.31
CA VAL A 467 -12.66 18.57 3.87
C VAL A 467 -12.85 20.05 3.55
N GLU A 468 -13.93 20.65 4.04
CA GLU A 468 -14.20 22.09 3.86
C GLU A 468 -13.11 22.96 4.51
N GLU A 469 -12.70 22.65 5.75
CA GLU A 469 -11.64 23.39 6.45
C GLU A 469 -10.30 23.32 5.72
N LYS A 470 -9.94 22.15 5.18
CA LYS A 470 -8.70 21.98 4.39
C LYS A 470 -8.73 22.78 3.10
N GLU A 471 -9.89 22.83 2.44
CA GLU A 471 -10.06 23.62 1.24
C GLU A 471 -10.00 25.11 1.52
N LYS A 472 -10.70 25.59 2.56
CA LYS A 472 -10.59 26.99 3.02
C LYS A 472 -9.13 27.36 3.33
N SER A 473 -8.40 26.49 4.02
CA SER A 473 -6.98 26.68 4.30
C SER A 473 -6.14 26.77 3.02
N LEU A 474 -6.43 25.95 2.00
CA LEU A 474 -5.71 25.99 0.72
C LEU A 474 -6.02 27.27 -0.07
N LEU A 475 -7.28 27.70 -0.10
CA LEU A 475 -7.70 28.95 -0.77
C LEU A 475 -7.04 30.17 -0.11
N ALA A 476 -7.02 30.21 1.23
CA ALA A 476 -6.32 31.25 1.97
C ALA A 476 -4.82 31.30 1.64
N LEU A 477 -4.14 30.14 1.55
CA LEU A 477 -2.75 30.07 1.12
C LEU A 477 -2.54 30.57 -0.32
N ALA A 478 -3.53 30.37 -1.19
CA ALA A 478 -3.52 30.86 -2.57
C ALA A 478 -3.88 32.35 -2.69
N GLY A 479 -4.14 33.05 -1.59
CA GLY A 479 -4.56 34.46 -1.59
C GLY A 479 -5.98 34.67 -2.12
N GLU A 480 -6.81 33.64 -2.09
CA GLU A 480 -8.18 33.67 -2.57
C GLU A 480 -9.13 33.78 -1.36
N GLU A 481 -9.86 34.89 -1.22
CA GLU A 481 -10.87 35.02 -0.17
C GLU A 481 -11.98 33.98 -0.35
N THR A 482 -12.30 33.28 0.74
CA THR A 482 -13.48 32.41 0.79
C THR A 482 -14.71 33.31 0.89
N SER A 483 -15.43 33.52 -0.21
CA SER A 483 -16.77 34.12 -0.15
C SER A 483 -17.62 33.27 0.82
N ALA A 484 -18.03 33.89 1.92
CA ALA A 484 -18.73 33.28 3.05
C ALA A 484 -20.06 32.63 2.65
#